data_AF-A0A2M8KL73-F1
#
_entry.id   AF-A0A2M8KL73-F1
#
_cell.length_a   1.000
_cell.length_b   1.000
_cell.length_c   1.000
_cell.angle_alpha   90.00
_cell.angle_beta   90.00
_cell.angle_gamma   90.00
#
_symmetry.space_group_name_H-M   'P 1'
#
loop_
_entity.id
_entity.type
_entity.pdbx_description
1 polymer ?
#
loop_
_entity_poly.entity_id
_entity_poly.type
_entity_poly.pdbx_seq_one_letter_code
_entity_poly.pdbx_strand_id
1 'polypeptide(L)'
;MKKIFFSSTDKLKLCGVWHTPSKKTSKAIVLAHGISVDKDEEGGNFIKLANLLSGAGYAVFRFDFRGNGESEGDPRKMTIKEEVDDLPTLAKNFKEPATPH
;
A
#
# COMPACT_ATOMS: atom_id res chain seq x y z
N MET A 1 -6.38 11.40 0.03
CA MET A 1 -5.74 10.14 -0.41
C MET A 1 -4.94 10.39 -1.67
N LYS A 2 -3.80 9.72 -1.86
CA LYS A 2 -2.91 9.89 -3.01
C LYS A 2 -2.40 8.53 -3.50
N LYS A 3 -2.50 8.26 -4.80
CA LYS A 3 -1.90 7.07 -5.42
C LYS A 3 -0.37 7.25 -5.50
N ILE A 4 0.36 6.19 -5.21
CA ILE A 4 1.83 6.15 -5.17
C ILE A 4 2.30 4.91 -5.91
N PHE A 5 3.38 5.06 -6.68
CA PHE A 5 4.13 3.94 -7.25
C PHE A 5 5.50 3.87 -6.61
N PHE A 6 5.99 2.65 -6.34
CA PHE A 6 7.28 2.41 -5.73
C PHE A 6 7.89 1.13 -6.32
N SER A 7 9.21 0.97 -6.20
CA SER A 7 9.89 -0.23 -6.70
C SER A 7 10.00 -1.29 -5.62
N SER A 8 9.74 -2.55 -5.97
CA SER A 8 10.07 -3.71 -5.15
C SER A 8 11.59 -3.92 -5.05
N THR A 9 12.00 -4.92 -4.27
CA THR A 9 13.42 -5.29 -4.11
C THR A 9 14.09 -5.72 -5.44
N ASP A 10 13.32 -6.33 -6.34
CA ASP A 10 13.69 -6.78 -7.68
C ASP A 10 13.25 -5.81 -8.80
N LYS A 11 12.91 -4.56 -8.45
CA LYS A 11 12.59 -3.45 -9.36
C LYS A 11 11.27 -3.54 -10.13
N LEU A 12 10.34 -4.40 -9.72
CA LEU A 12 8.96 -4.34 -10.17
C LEU A 12 8.31 -3.04 -9.68
N LYS A 13 7.49 -2.42 -10.52
CA LYS A 13 6.69 -1.25 -10.14
C LYS A 13 5.44 -1.70 -9.40
N LEU A 14 5.35 -1.36 -8.12
CA LEU A 14 4.21 -1.66 -7.27
C LEU A 14 3.33 -0.42 -7.07
N CYS A 15 2.04 -0.62 -6.90
CA CYS A 15 1.04 0.43 -6.73
C CYS A 15 0.44 0.42 -5.32
N GLY A 16 0.19 1.60 -4.76
CA GLY A 16 -0.60 1.74 -3.54
C GLY A 16 -1.27 3.10 -3.40
N VAL A 17 -2.05 3.25 -2.34
CA VAL A 17 -2.79 4.47 -2.00
C VAL A 17 -2.49 4.86 -0.56
N TRP A 18 -2.03 6.10 -0.42
CA TRP A 18 -1.73 6.74 0.84
C TRP A 18 -2.90 7.59 1.34
N HIS A 19 -3.26 7.40 2.59
CA HIS A 19 -4.26 8.18 3.31
C HIS A 19 -3.55 9.00 4.38
N THR A 20 -3.51 10.31 4.17
CA THR A 20 -2.99 11.27 5.15
C THR A 20 -4.10 11.68 6.10
N PRO A 21 -3.91 11.55 7.43
CA PRO A 21 -4.85 12.10 8.41
C PRO A 21 -4.77 13.64 8.45
N SER A 22 -5.78 14.28 9.03
CA SER A 22 -5.84 15.76 9.09
C SER A 22 -4.74 16.40 9.94
N LYS A 23 -4.19 15.66 10.92
CA LYS A 23 -3.07 16.09 11.77
C LYS A 23 -1.83 15.27 11.45
N LYS A 24 -0.66 15.90 11.48
CA LYS A 24 0.62 15.18 11.37
C LYS A 24 0.70 14.07 12.41
N THR A 25 1.14 12.89 11.98
CA THR A 25 1.27 11.70 12.82
C THR A 25 2.58 10.99 12.50
N SER A 26 3.16 10.34 13.50
CA SER A 26 4.26 9.38 13.33
C SER A 26 3.77 7.93 13.29
N LYS A 27 2.45 7.71 13.38
CA LYS A 27 1.84 6.38 13.43
C LYS A 27 1.27 6.01 12.08
N ALA A 28 1.60 4.81 11.63
CA ALA A 28 1.28 4.27 10.33
C ALA A 28 0.64 2.89 10.43
N ILE A 29 -0.33 2.62 9.55
CA ILE A 29 -0.94 1.30 9.37
C ILE A 29 -0.79 0.91 7.91
N VAL A 30 -0.34 -0.32 7.67
CA VAL A 30 -0.28 -0.92 6.33
C VAL A 30 -1.40 -1.94 6.21
N LEU A 31 -2.21 -1.83 5.16
CA LEU A 31 -3.23 -2.81 4.79
C LEU A 31 -2.70 -3.66 3.63
N ALA A 32 -2.54 -4.95 3.91
CA ALA A 32 -2.11 -5.98 2.97
C ALA A 32 -3.32 -6.87 2.63
N HIS A 33 -3.65 -6.98 1.34
CA HIS A 33 -4.86 -7.67 0.91
C HIS A 33 -4.69 -9.19 0.90
N GLY A 34 -5.80 -9.92 0.91
CA GLY A 34 -5.82 -11.38 0.80
C GLY A 34 -5.45 -11.92 -0.58
N ILE A 35 -5.54 -13.25 -0.72
CA ILE A 35 -5.25 -13.95 -1.99
C ILE A 35 -6.31 -13.59 -3.04
N SER A 36 -5.87 -13.38 -4.29
CA SER A 36 -6.74 -13.13 -5.47
C SER A 36 -7.56 -11.84 -5.45
N VAL A 37 -7.30 -10.91 -4.53
CA VAL A 37 -7.90 -9.58 -4.44
C VAL A 37 -6.84 -8.49 -4.64
N ASP A 38 -7.17 -7.22 -4.41
CA ASP A 38 -6.28 -6.07 -4.62
C ASP A 38 -6.29 -5.07 -3.44
N LYS A 39 -5.63 -3.93 -3.57
CA LYS A 39 -5.53 -2.88 -2.54
C LYS A 39 -6.84 -2.22 -2.10
N ASP A 40 -7.93 -2.37 -2.84
CA ASP A 40 -9.29 -1.97 -2.44
C ASP A 40 -10.01 -3.11 -1.67
N GLU A 41 -9.43 -4.31 -1.78
CA GLU A 41 -9.79 -5.68 -1.37
C GLU A 41 -11.05 -6.22 -2.05
N GLU A 42 -12.13 -6.53 -1.35
CA GLU A 42 -13.37 -6.95 -2.00
C GLU A 42 -14.51 -6.02 -1.58
N GLY A 43 -15.29 -5.54 -2.56
CA GLY A 43 -16.37 -4.57 -2.31
C GLY A 43 -15.91 -3.24 -1.69
N GLY A 44 -14.61 -2.91 -1.77
CA GLY A 44 -14.04 -1.67 -1.24
C GLY A 44 -13.88 -1.63 0.28
N ASN A 45 -13.83 -2.79 0.95
CA ASN A 45 -13.71 -2.85 2.41
C ASN A 45 -12.42 -2.17 2.92
N PHE A 46 -11.30 -2.31 2.23
CA PHE A 46 -10.06 -1.62 2.62
C PHE A 46 -10.13 -0.11 2.40
N ILE A 47 -10.90 0.36 1.44
CA ILE A 47 -11.15 1.81 1.28
C ILE A 47 -11.88 2.35 2.51
N LYS A 48 -12.95 1.67 2.94
CA LYS A 48 -13.74 2.05 4.11
C LYS A 48 -12.89 2.03 5.38
N LEU A 49 -12.12 0.96 5.59
CA LEU A 49 -11.25 0.83 6.75
C LEU A 49 -10.14 1.90 6.77
N ALA A 50 -9.50 2.16 5.64
CA ALA A 50 -8.46 3.18 5.53
C ALA A 50 -9.00 4.59 5.85
N ASN A 51 -10.22 4.91 5.38
CA ASN A 51 -10.87 6.18 5.71
C ASN A 51 -11.16 6.32 7.21
N LEU A 52 -11.66 5.26 7.85
CA LEU A 52 -11.93 5.26 9.30
C LEU A 52 -10.66 5.44 10.12
N LEU A 53 -9.60 4.69 9.79
CA LEU A 53 -8.31 4.78 10.47
C LEU A 53 -7.63 6.13 10.24
N SER A 54 -7.71 6.69 9.03
CA SER A 54 -7.21 8.03 8.73
C SER A 54 -7.98 9.10 9.52
N GLY A 55 -9.31 8.97 9.60
CA GLY A 55 -10.15 9.82 10.45
C GLY A 55 -9.78 9.75 11.93
N ALA A 56 -9.29 8.59 12.39
CA ALA A 56 -8.79 8.38 13.76
C ALA A 56 -7.35 8.88 13.98
N GLY A 57 -6.68 9.47 12.99
CA GLY A 57 -5.35 10.08 13.13
C GLY A 57 -4.17 9.21 12.74
N TYR A 58 -4.39 8.11 12.02
CA TYR A 58 -3.33 7.24 11.50
C TYR A 58 -3.03 7.56 10.03
N ALA A 59 -1.75 7.53 9.65
CA ALA A 59 -1.41 7.39 8.24
C ALA A 59 -1.74 5.96 7.81
N VAL A 60 -2.43 5.79 6.68
CA VAL A 60 -2.79 4.45 6.19
C VAL A 60 -2.28 4.26 4.80
N PHE A 61 -1.59 3.14 4.56
CA PHE A 61 -1.14 2.74 3.25
C PHE A 61 -1.75 1.40 2.87
N ARG A 62 -2.43 1.35 1.73
CA ARG A 62 -2.99 0.12 1.16
C ARG A 62 -2.36 -0.09 -0.21
N PHE A 63 -1.93 -1.29 -0.54
CA PHE A 63 -1.11 -1.55 -1.72
C PHE A 63 -1.44 -2.87 -2.38
N ASP A 64 -1.13 -2.96 -3.67
CA ASP A 64 -1.26 -4.18 -4.45
C ASP A 64 0.03 -4.98 -4.28
N PHE A 65 -0.08 -6.24 -3.84
CA PHE A 65 1.02 -7.18 -3.99
C PHE A 65 1.41 -7.30 -5.47
N ARG A 66 2.67 -7.64 -5.74
CA ARG A 66 3.17 -7.95 -7.08
C ARG A 66 2.24 -8.96 -7.78
N GLY A 67 1.97 -8.70 -9.06
CA GLY A 67 1.05 -9.52 -9.86
C GLY A 67 -0.44 -9.28 -9.60
N ASN A 68 -0.82 -8.38 -8.69
CA ASN A 68 -2.20 -8.02 -8.39
C ASN A 68 -2.51 -6.58 -8.77
N GLY A 69 -3.78 -6.30 -9.07
CA GLY A 69 -4.29 -4.95 -9.30
C GLY A 69 -3.46 -4.14 -10.32
N GLU A 70 -2.88 -3.04 -9.85
CA GLU A 70 -2.04 -2.11 -10.64
C GLU A 70 -0.54 -2.31 -10.42
N SER A 71 -0.13 -3.35 -9.68
CA SER A 71 1.27 -3.72 -9.50
C SER A 71 1.75 -4.63 -10.64
N GLU A 72 3.01 -4.43 -11.04
CA GLU A 72 3.70 -5.35 -11.95
C GLU A 72 3.99 -6.70 -11.30
N GLY A 73 4.28 -7.71 -12.12
CA GLY A 73 4.58 -9.08 -11.70
C GLY A 73 3.68 -10.11 -12.37
N ASP A 74 4.08 -11.38 -12.31
CA ASP A 74 3.26 -12.50 -12.77
C ASP A 74 2.61 -13.18 -11.55
N PRO A 75 1.27 -13.12 -11.39
CA PRO A 75 0.59 -13.70 -10.23
C PRO A 75 0.83 -15.21 -10.07
N ARG A 76 1.29 -15.91 -11.12
CA ARG A 76 1.57 -17.35 -11.10
C ARG A 76 2.97 -17.68 -10.60
N LYS A 77 3.87 -16.69 -10.53
CA LYS A 77 5.26 -16.85 -10.08
C LYS A 77 5.48 -16.32 -8.66
N MET A 78 4.41 -15.81 -8.07
CA MET A 78 4.38 -15.21 -6.75
C MET A 78 4.60 -16.20 -5.62
N THR A 79 5.46 -15.83 -4.67
CA THR A 79 5.59 -16.54 -3.38
C THR A 79 5.31 -15.61 -2.20
N ILE A 80 4.75 -16.17 -1.12
CA ILE A 80 4.50 -15.45 0.15
C ILE A 80 5.79 -14.83 0.69
N LYS A 81 6.94 -15.49 0.47
CA LYS A 81 8.24 -14.96 0.89
C LYS A 81 8.57 -13.64 0.20
N GLU A 82 8.37 -13.55 -1.11
CA GLU A 82 8.64 -12.34 -1.89
C GLU A 82 7.68 -11.20 -1.51
N GLU A 83 6.42 -11.51 -1.21
CA GLU A 83 5.46 -10.55 -0.68
C GLU A 83 5.92 -9.94 0.66
N VAL A 84 6.43 -10.78 1.56
CA VAL A 84 6.99 -10.34 2.85
C VAL A 84 8.26 -9.52 2.65
N ASP A 85 9.13 -9.91 1.71
CA ASP A 85 10.40 -9.23 1.41
C ASP A 85 10.19 -7.83 0.80
N ASP A 86 9.00 -7.52 0.26
CA ASP A 86 8.64 -6.19 -0.23
C ASP A 86 8.17 -5.23 0.88
N LEU A 87 7.71 -5.74 2.03
CA LEU A 87 7.23 -4.94 3.18
C LEU A 87 8.29 -3.99 3.77
N PRO A 88 9.58 -4.36 3.89
CA PRO A 88 10.63 -3.43 4.30
C PRO A 88 10.84 -2.27 3.33
N THR A 89 10.61 -2.49 2.03
CA THR A 89 10.76 -1.44 0.99
C THR A 89 9.62 -0.44 1.07
N LEU A 90 8.42 -0.92 1.41
CA LEU A 90 7.28 -0.09 1.79
C LEU A 90 7.65 0.83 2.97
N ALA A 91 8.19 0.27 4.05
CA ALA A 91 8.57 1.03 5.25
C ALA A 91 9.67 2.07 5.02
N LYS A 92 10.58 1.86 4.06
CA LYS A 92 11.63 2.84 3.70
C LYS A 92 11.10 4.00 2.87
N ASN A 93 10.12 3.72 2.01
CA ASN A 93 9.41 4.73 1.21
C ASN A 93 8.25 5.39 1.96
N PHE A 94 8.07 5.04 3.25
CA PHE A 94 7.07 5.56 4.18
C PHE A 94 7.40 7.00 4.64
N LYS A 95 7.76 7.86 3.70
CA LYS A 95 7.76 9.31 3.87
C LYS A 95 6.56 9.84 3.11
N GLU A 96 5.78 10.69 3.76
CA GLU A 96 4.71 11.43 3.07
C GLU A 96 5.30 12.01 1.78
N PRO A 97 4.72 11.73 0.59
CA PRO A 97 5.28 12.23 -0.65
C PRO A 97 5.29 13.75 -0.55
N ALA A 98 6.47 14.37 -0.74
CA ALA A 98 6.64 15.81 -0.69
C ALA A 98 5.50 16.48 -1.48
N THR A 99 4.81 17.43 -0.83
CA THR A 99 3.85 18.29 -1.51
C THR A 99 4.55 18.91 -2.71
N PRO A 100 4.01 18.79 -3.94
CA PRO A 100 4.48 19.60 -5.05
C PRO A 100 4.29 21.06 -4.63
N HIS A 101 5.38 21.84 -4.63
CA HIS A 101 5.32 23.30 -4.58
C HIS A 101 4.83 23.84 -5.92
#